data_AF-X1TFN8-F1
#
_entry.id   AF-X1TFN8-F1
#
_cell.length_a   1.000
_cell.length_b   1.000
_cell.length_c   1.000
_cell.angle_alpha   90.00
_cell.angle_beta   90.00
_cell.angle_gamma   90.00
#
_symmetry.space_group_name_H-M   'P 1'
#
loop_
_entity.id
_entity.type
_entity.pdbx_description
1 polymer ?
#
loop_
_entity_poly.entity_id
_entity_poly.type
_entity_poly.pdbx_seq_one_letter_code
_entity_poly.pdbx_strand_id
1 'polypeptide(L)'
;SYLKLPGTLTRKGDNTANRPHRIARLLEVPDGFAVARREVLEALAAQAPAKPPPPQRTYRGRGQPFDLAAWMQEHGIEVKSSDPYQGGTRYILKQCVFNEDHTGTSAAIFQGADGRIGYKCQHAECVGKTWTDVRELKEPAYRRPDLREAQEILDQALPTIQVNNRQLRDVTSEVLEILEKANRPEFLFVRAGGLTRIALNEEGYPIIELVNESALRGYMTRTANFIKVQKKKEETVVTAVPPPLDVARDILTLGQWSLPPLQEGRIQA
;
A
#
# COMPACT_ATOMS: atom_id res chain seq x y z
N SER A 1 -16.29 26.74 14.28
CA SER A 1 -16.66 28.00 13.61
C SER A 1 -16.11 29.16 14.43
N TYR A 2 -15.41 30.11 13.81
CA TYR A 2 -14.89 31.28 14.53
C TYR A 2 -15.89 32.43 14.36
N LEU A 3 -16.44 32.93 15.47
CA LEU A 3 -17.24 34.14 15.48
C LEU A 3 -16.30 35.35 15.44
N LYS A 4 -16.51 36.26 14.48
CA LYS A 4 -15.81 37.55 14.44
C LYS A 4 -16.76 38.60 14.97
N LEU A 5 -16.48 39.11 16.16
CA LEU A 5 -17.28 40.17 16.77
C LEU A 5 -16.90 41.51 16.12
N PRO A 6 -17.87 42.26 15.55
CA PRO A 6 -17.59 43.60 15.04
C PRO A 6 -16.89 44.47 16.09
N GLY A 7 -15.90 45.25 15.67
CA GLY A 7 -15.05 46.06 16.56
C GLY A 7 -13.84 45.30 17.15
N THR A 8 -13.72 43.99 16.96
CA THR A 8 -12.56 43.21 17.44
C THR A 8 -11.50 43.01 16.36
N LEU A 9 -10.22 43.01 16.76
CA LEU A 9 -9.10 42.70 15.87
C LEU A 9 -9.04 41.20 15.61
N THR A 10 -9.17 40.80 14.35
CA THR A 10 -9.16 39.38 13.97
C THR A 10 -7.74 38.89 13.70
N ARG A 11 -7.28 37.92 14.49
CA ARG A 11 -5.88 37.41 14.48
C ARG A 11 -5.74 35.95 14.02
N LYS A 12 -6.51 35.55 13.00
CA LYS A 12 -6.47 34.16 12.51
C LYS A 12 -5.34 33.98 11.49
N GLY A 13 -4.35 33.16 11.82
CA GLY A 13 -3.14 32.96 11.01
C GLY A 13 -2.18 34.13 11.13
N ASP A 14 -1.09 34.11 10.37
CA ASP A 14 -0.06 35.16 10.43
C ASP A 14 -0.51 36.49 9.82
N ASN A 15 0.06 37.57 10.33
CA ASN A 15 -0.15 38.92 9.81
C ASN A 15 0.82 39.18 8.66
N THR A 16 0.38 38.94 7.42
CA THR A 16 1.21 39.16 6.22
C THR A 16 0.75 40.39 5.45
N ALA A 17 1.62 40.95 4.60
CA ALA A 17 1.28 42.10 3.77
C ALA A 17 0.02 41.88 2.91
N ASN A 18 -0.15 40.66 2.38
CA ASN A 18 -1.31 40.29 1.56
C ASN A 18 -2.55 39.89 2.39
N ARG A 19 -2.39 39.59 3.68
CA ARG A 19 -3.48 39.17 4.56
C ARG A 19 -3.33 39.79 5.96
N PRO A 20 -3.45 41.12 6.09
CA PRO A 20 -3.25 41.77 7.36
C PRO A 20 -4.38 41.40 8.34
N HIS A 21 -4.01 41.29 9.62
CA HIS A 21 -4.97 41.31 10.72
C HIS A 21 -5.75 42.62 10.66
N ARG A 22 -7.08 42.53 10.69
CA ARG A 22 -7.96 43.69 10.55
C ARG A 22 -9.11 43.64 11.53
N ILE A 23 -9.61 44.83 11.88
CA ILE A 23 -10.82 44.98 12.69
C ILE A 23 -12.00 44.39 11.91
N ALA A 24 -12.74 43.49 12.53
CA ALA A 24 -14.00 43.02 11.99
C ALA A 24 -15.01 44.17 11.96
N ARG A 25 -15.67 44.38 10.83
CA ARG A 25 -16.73 45.38 10.67
C ARG A 25 -17.92 44.72 9.97
N LEU A 26 -19.12 45.19 10.28
CA LEU A 26 -20.31 44.86 9.51
C LEU A 26 -20.24 45.64 8.20
N LEU A 27 -20.41 44.96 7.08
CA LEU A 27 -20.41 45.59 5.75
C LEU A 27 -21.77 46.19 5.42
N GLU A 28 -22.83 45.56 5.93
CA GLU A 28 -24.20 45.95 5.74
C GLU A 28 -24.95 45.64 7.04
N VAL A 29 -25.78 46.58 7.47
CA VAL A 29 -26.63 46.45 8.65
C VAL A 29 -28.04 46.82 8.21
N PRO A 30 -29.02 45.92 8.32
CA PRO A 30 -30.40 46.26 7.99
C PRO A 30 -30.94 47.33 8.94
N ASP A 31 -31.82 48.19 8.43
CA ASP A 31 -32.43 49.30 9.19
C ASP A 31 -33.20 48.84 10.44
N GLY A 32 -33.64 47.58 10.45
CA GLY A 32 -34.24 46.92 11.61
C GLY A 32 -33.60 45.56 11.89
N PHE A 33 -33.16 45.36 13.13
CA PHE A 33 -32.81 44.04 13.64
C PHE A 33 -33.41 43.86 15.04
N ALA A 34 -33.82 42.64 15.36
CA ALA A 34 -34.32 42.28 16.67
C ALA A 34 -33.55 41.05 17.17
N VAL A 35 -33.47 40.90 18.49
CA VAL A 35 -32.92 39.69 19.09
C VAL A 35 -33.81 38.51 18.72
N ALA A 36 -33.24 37.49 18.08
CA ALA A 36 -33.97 36.29 17.74
C ALA A 36 -34.51 35.63 19.01
N ARG A 37 -35.80 35.31 19.03
CA ARG A 37 -36.40 34.55 20.14
C ARG A 37 -35.82 33.13 20.16
N ARG A 38 -35.68 32.56 21.37
CA ARG A 38 -35.07 31.23 21.56
C ARG A 38 -35.75 30.17 20.69
N GLU A 39 -37.07 30.22 20.59
CA GLU A 39 -37.86 29.22 19.86
C GLU A 39 -37.53 29.23 18.35
N VAL A 40 -37.19 30.39 17.79
CA VAL A 40 -36.78 30.53 16.39
C VAL A 40 -35.40 29.88 16.17
N LEU A 41 -34.48 30.04 17.13
CA LEU A 41 -33.16 29.42 17.07
C LEU A 41 -33.24 27.89 17.23
N GLU A 42 -34.12 27.41 18.11
CA GLU A 42 -34.38 25.98 18.29
C GLU A 42 -35.01 25.34 17.04
N ALA A 43 -36.00 26.01 16.44
CA ALA A 43 -36.62 25.56 15.19
C ALA A 43 -35.62 25.52 14.02
N LEU A 44 -34.66 26.43 13.98
CA LEU A 44 -33.58 26.42 12.99
C LEU A 44 -32.57 25.29 13.28
N ALA A 45 -32.18 25.11 14.53
CA ALA A 45 -31.25 24.06 14.93
C ALA A 45 -31.80 22.65 14.62
N ALA A 46 -33.11 22.45 14.78
CA ALA A 46 -33.80 21.20 14.49
C ALA A 46 -33.80 20.83 12.99
N GLN A 47 -33.54 21.77 12.08
CA GLN A 47 -33.43 21.52 10.65
C GLN A 47 -32.06 20.95 10.23
N ALA A 48 -31.07 20.92 11.15
CA ALA A 48 -29.78 20.33 10.86
C ALA A 48 -29.92 18.80 10.67
N PRO A 49 -29.23 18.21 9.69
CA PRO A 49 -29.24 16.76 9.51
C PRO A 49 -28.72 16.08 10.78
N ALA A 50 -29.41 15.03 11.22
CA ALA A 50 -28.96 14.22 12.34
C ALA A 50 -27.54 13.69 12.04
N LYS A 51 -26.58 13.99 12.92
CA LYS A 51 -25.23 13.46 12.79
C LYS A 51 -25.35 11.93 12.89
N PRO A 52 -24.95 11.17 11.86
CA PRO A 52 -25.04 9.72 11.92
C PRO A 52 -24.26 9.24 13.14
N PRO A 53 -24.82 8.32 13.95
CA PRO A 53 -24.06 7.73 15.03
C PRO A 53 -22.79 7.10 14.43
N PRO A 54 -21.62 7.33 15.04
CA PRO A 54 -20.40 6.71 14.54
C PRO A 54 -20.62 5.19 14.49
N PRO A 55 -20.18 4.51 13.43
CA PRO A 55 -20.37 3.08 13.30
C PRO A 55 -19.73 2.39 14.51
N GLN A 56 -20.54 1.69 15.32
CA GLN A 56 -20.05 0.87 16.42
C GLN A 56 -19.34 -0.35 15.84
N ARG A 57 -18.01 -0.26 15.66
CA ARG A 57 -17.18 -1.46 15.47
C ARG A 57 -16.64 -1.85 16.82
N THR A 58 -17.03 -3.02 17.29
CA THR A 58 -16.38 -3.65 18.43
C THR A 58 -14.99 -4.12 17.98
N TYR A 59 -13.94 -3.57 18.58
CA TYR A 59 -12.58 -4.05 18.39
C TYR A 59 -12.48 -5.47 18.97
N ARG A 60 -12.52 -6.49 18.10
CA ARG A 60 -12.27 -7.89 18.47
C ARG A 60 -10.79 -8.22 18.26
N GLY A 61 -9.91 -7.65 19.07
CA GLY A 61 -8.49 -8.01 19.10
C GLY A 61 -8.15 -8.77 20.38
N ARG A 62 -7.67 -10.03 20.28
CA ARG A 62 -7.07 -10.79 21.39
C ARG A 62 -5.63 -10.31 21.67
N GLY A 63 -5.44 -9.02 21.94
CA GLY A 63 -4.14 -8.43 22.27
C GLY A 63 -4.26 -7.51 23.48
N GLN A 64 -3.13 -7.24 24.14
CA GLN A 64 -3.08 -6.20 25.17
C GLN A 64 -3.63 -4.88 24.60
N PRO A 65 -4.32 -4.07 25.42
CA PRO A 65 -4.80 -2.76 24.99
C PRO A 65 -3.62 -1.93 24.48
N PHE A 66 -3.75 -1.31 23.31
CA PHE A 66 -2.71 -0.46 22.74
C PHE A 66 -2.49 0.76 23.64
N ASP A 67 -1.35 0.80 24.32
CA ASP A 67 -0.96 1.93 25.17
C ASP A 67 -0.44 3.08 24.28
N LEU A 68 -1.36 3.98 23.95
CA LEU A 68 -1.06 5.13 23.11
C LEU A 68 -0.08 6.10 23.78
N ALA A 69 -0.09 6.23 25.11
CA ALA A 69 0.80 7.14 25.81
C ALA A 69 2.24 6.65 25.75
N ALA A 70 2.47 5.36 26.04
CA ALA A 70 3.78 4.73 25.91
C ALA A 70 4.27 4.79 24.46
N TRP A 71 3.40 4.51 23.48
CA TRP A 71 3.75 4.58 22.06
C TRP A 71 4.18 5.99 21.64
N MET A 72 3.44 7.04 22.04
CA MET A 72 3.85 8.41 21.72
C MET A 72 5.20 8.77 22.32
N GLN A 73 5.49 8.30 23.54
CA GLN A 73 6.78 8.53 24.19
C GLN A 73 7.93 7.83 23.45
N GLU A 74 7.76 6.56 23.09
CA GLU A 74 8.75 5.78 22.34
C GLU A 74 9.10 6.41 20.98
N HIS A 75 8.10 6.97 20.30
CA HIS A 75 8.25 7.58 18.98
C HIS A 75 8.57 9.10 19.01
N GLY A 76 8.93 9.63 20.19
CA GLY A 76 9.37 11.02 20.35
C GLY A 76 8.28 12.05 20.03
N ILE A 77 7.02 11.74 20.33
CA ILE A 77 5.89 12.66 20.17
C ILE A 77 5.61 13.32 21.52
N GLU A 78 6.01 14.57 21.65
CA GLU A 78 5.81 15.32 22.89
C GLU A 78 4.36 15.80 23.06
N VAL A 79 3.76 15.43 24.19
CA VAL A 79 2.41 15.88 24.58
C VAL A 79 2.52 17.12 25.46
N LYS A 80 1.77 18.17 25.10
CA LYS A 80 1.64 19.40 25.89
C LYS A 80 0.66 19.23 27.05
N SER A 81 -0.48 18.62 26.76
CA SER A 81 -1.54 18.36 27.73
C SER A 81 -2.45 17.23 27.24
N SER A 82 -3.11 16.55 28.16
CA SER A 82 -4.17 15.58 27.86
C SER A 82 -5.44 15.94 28.61
N ASP A 83 -6.59 15.66 28.00
CA ASP A 83 -7.90 15.93 28.59
C ASP A 83 -8.97 14.91 28.11
N PRO A 84 -10.01 14.65 28.92
CA PRO A 84 -11.14 13.82 28.48
C PRO A 84 -11.88 14.45 27.30
N TYR A 85 -12.13 13.68 26.25
CA TYR A 85 -12.78 14.15 25.03
C TYR A 85 -13.65 13.07 24.38
N GLN A 86 -14.95 13.36 24.23
CA GLN A 86 -15.94 12.47 23.58
C GLN A 86 -15.92 11.02 24.11
N GLY A 87 -15.82 10.87 25.44
CA GLY A 87 -15.78 9.56 26.11
C GLY A 87 -14.41 8.86 26.04
N GLY A 88 -13.42 9.47 25.40
CA GLY A 88 -12.04 8.99 25.37
C GLY A 88 -11.06 10.08 25.84
N THR A 89 -9.84 10.03 25.33
CA THR A 89 -8.75 10.96 25.69
C THR A 89 -8.27 11.71 24.46
N ARG A 90 -8.06 13.02 24.60
CA ARG A 90 -7.36 13.86 23.62
C ARG A 90 -5.99 14.23 24.17
N TYR A 91 -4.97 14.08 23.34
CA TYR A 91 -3.59 14.48 23.61
C TYR A 91 -3.23 15.64 22.69
N ILE A 92 -3.08 16.84 23.26
CA ILE A 92 -2.62 18.03 22.53
C ILE A 92 -1.10 17.93 22.43
N LEU A 93 -0.57 17.94 21.20
CA LEU A 93 0.86 17.82 20.97
C LEU A 93 1.54 19.17 21.15
N LYS A 94 2.79 19.18 21.65
CA LYS A 94 3.60 20.41 21.65
C LYS A 94 3.87 20.90 20.23
N GLN A 95 4.04 19.96 19.30
CA GLN A 95 4.40 20.17 17.92
C GLN A 95 3.70 19.16 17.01
N CYS A 96 3.32 19.58 15.81
CA CYS A 96 2.77 18.71 14.79
C CYS A 96 3.81 17.70 14.30
N VAL A 97 3.42 16.43 14.19
CA VAL A 97 4.31 15.37 13.69
C VAL A 97 4.70 15.52 12.21
N PHE A 98 3.96 16.29 11.42
CA PHE A 98 4.19 16.47 9.97
C PHE A 98 4.86 17.78 9.59
N ASN A 99 4.92 18.75 10.50
CA ASN A 99 5.52 20.06 10.23
C ASN A 99 5.99 20.70 11.53
N GLU A 100 7.28 20.98 11.62
CA GLU A 100 7.89 21.50 12.84
C GLU A 100 7.43 22.91 13.20
N ASP A 101 7.04 23.73 12.22
CA ASP A 101 6.57 25.11 12.44
C ASP A 101 5.19 25.14 13.11
N HIS A 102 4.43 24.04 13.03
CA HIS A 102 3.11 23.94 13.62
C HIS A 102 3.21 23.60 15.11
N THR A 103 3.35 24.64 15.93
CA THR A 103 3.46 24.53 17.39
C THR A 103 2.16 24.93 18.10
N GLY A 104 2.15 24.95 19.43
CA GLY A 104 1.05 25.47 20.24
C GLY A 104 -0.02 24.45 20.63
N THR A 105 -1.25 24.61 20.15
CA THR A 105 -2.40 23.68 20.39
C THR A 105 -3.02 23.22 19.07
N SER A 106 -2.25 23.31 17.99
CA SER A 106 -2.71 23.14 16.62
C SER A 106 -2.87 21.67 16.20
N ALA A 107 -2.14 20.75 16.82
CA ALA A 107 -2.16 19.31 16.54
C ALA A 107 -2.56 18.47 17.76
N ALA A 108 -3.32 17.40 17.53
CA ALA A 108 -3.75 16.48 18.57
C ALA A 108 -3.91 15.04 18.06
N ILE A 109 -3.68 14.08 18.95
CA ILE A 109 -4.04 12.66 18.78
C ILE A 109 -5.21 12.36 19.73
N PHE A 110 -6.18 11.57 19.26
CA PHE A 110 -7.39 11.23 19.99
C PHE A 110 -7.48 9.72 20.16
N GLN A 111 -7.86 9.23 21.33
CA GLN A 111 -8.23 7.84 21.57
C GLN A 111 -9.68 7.82 22.02
N GLY A 112 -10.59 7.30 21.20
CA GLY A 112 -12.01 7.20 21.53
C GLY A 112 -12.30 6.13 22.58
N ALA A 113 -13.51 6.17 23.16
CA ALA A 113 -13.98 5.17 24.12
C ALA A 113 -13.96 3.72 23.57
N ASP A 114 -14.09 3.59 22.24
CA ASP A 114 -14.03 2.32 21.50
C ASP A 114 -12.59 1.89 21.14
N GLY A 115 -11.58 2.63 21.60
CA GLY A 115 -10.17 2.39 21.31
C GLY A 115 -9.71 2.90 19.94
N ARG A 116 -10.57 3.51 19.12
CA ARG A 116 -10.15 4.10 17.84
C ARG A 116 -9.22 5.27 18.07
N ILE A 117 -8.16 5.34 17.27
CA ILE A 117 -7.16 6.41 17.37
C ILE A 117 -7.26 7.30 16.13
N GLY A 118 -7.27 8.61 16.36
CA GLY A 118 -7.34 9.62 15.32
C GLY A 118 -6.23 10.65 15.47
N TYR A 119 -5.92 11.36 14.39
CA TYR A 119 -5.00 12.50 14.39
C TYR A 119 -5.67 13.69 13.71
N LYS A 120 -5.39 14.91 14.20
CA LYS A 120 -5.80 16.14 13.53
C LYS A 120 -4.79 17.25 13.77
N CYS A 121 -4.47 17.98 12.70
CA CYS A 121 -3.88 19.32 12.76
C CYS A 121 -4.84 20.35 12.14
N GLN A 122 -4.81 21.59 12.64
CA GLN A 122 -5.70 22.69 12.22
C GLN A 122 -5.17 23.51 11.03
N HIS A 123 -3.91 23.30 10.63
CA HIS A 123 -3.28 24.01 9.52
C HIS A 123 -3.61 23.38 8.15
N ALA A 124 -3.52 24.18 7.09
CA ALA A 124 -3.98 23.79 5.75
C ALA A 124 -3.07 22.73 5.11
N GLU A 125 -1.79 22.77 5.42
CA GLU A 125 -0.73 21.88 4.94
C GLU A 125 -0.91 20.45 5.48
N CYS A 126 -1.65 20.29 6.59
CA CYS A 126 -1.94 19.00 7.20
C CYS A 126 -3.34 18.48 6.87
N VAL A 127 -4.04 19.08 5.90
CA VAL A 127 -5.34 18.57 5.43
C VAL A 127 -5.17 17.14 4.92
N GLY A 128 -6.08 16.26 5.31
CA GLY A 128 -6.07 14.85 4.92
C GLY A 128 -5.16 13.95 5.76
N LYS A 129 -4.26 14.49 6.58
CA LYS A 129 -3.42 13.68 7.47
C LYS A 129 -4.26 12.95 8.53
N THR A 130 -4.05 11.64 8.63
CA THR A 130 -4.79 10.71 9.49
C THR A 130 -3.86 10.01 10.48
N TRP A 131 -4.42 9.19 11.37
CA TRP A 131 -3.62 8.36 12.28
C TRP A 131 -2.71 7.36 11.55
N THR A 132 -3.18 6.81 10.42
CA THR A 132 -2.38 5.92 9.57
C THR A 132 -1.12 6.61 9.08
N ASP A 133 -1.21 7.87 8.63
CA ASP A 133 -0.05 8.65 8.20
C ASP A 133 0.95 8.87 9.35
N VAL A 134 0.47 9.03 10.59
CA VAL A 134 1.35 9.22 11.76
C VAL A 134 2.13 7.94 12.04
N ARG A 135 1.45 6.79 11.99
CA ARG A 135 2.06 5.48 12.16
C ARG A 135 3.07 5.20 11.04
N GLU A 136 2.75 5.45 9.78
CA GLU A 136 3.70 5.30 8.67
C GLU A 136 4.94 6.18 8.81
N LEU A 137 4.77 7.42 9.30
CA LEU A 137 5.89 8.32 9.54
C LEU A 137 6.80 7.87 10.69
N LYS A 138 6.23 7.27 11.73
CA LYS A 138 6.95 6.93 12.98
C LYS A 138 7.39 5.47 13.06
N GLU A 139 6.77 4.59 12.29
CA GLU A 139 7.05 3.16 12.20
C GLU A 139 7.18 2.77 10.72
N PRO A 140 8.40 2.74 10.18
CA PRO A 140 8.64 2.35 8.78
C PRO A 140 8.09 0.96 8.40
N ALA A 141 7.89 0.07 9.38
CA ALA A 141 7.29 -1.25 9.20
C ALA A 141 5.76 -1.31 9.40
N TYR A 142 5.10 -0.18 9.67
CA TYR A 142 3.65 -0.15 9.93
C TYR A 142 2.83 -0.46 8.68
N ARG A 143 3.28 0.02 7.52
CA ARG A 143 2.66 -0.34 6.25
C ARG A 143 3.02 -1.79 5.95
N ARG A 144 2.02 -2.66 5.90
CA ARG A 144 2.16 -3.92 5.16
C ARG A 144 2.29 -3.54 3.69
N PRO A 145 3.31 -4.02 2.95
CA PRO A 145 3.42 -3.76 1.53
C PRO A 145 2.08 -4.02 0.86
N ASP A 146 1.66 -3.14 -0.07
CA ASP A 146 0.52 -3.48 -0.91
C ASP A 146 0.81 -4.86 -1.53
N LEU A 147 -0.20 -5.71 -1.65
CA LEU A 147 -0.05 -6.99 -2.35
C LEU A 147 0.53 -6.78 -3.75
N ARG A 148 0.26 -5.62 -4.37
CA ARG A 148 0.88 -5.22 -5.64
C ARG A 148 2.37 -4.93 -5.51
N GLU A 149 2.78 -4.15 -4.51
CA GLU A 149 4.21 -3.89 -4.23
C GLU A 149 4.96 -5.18 -3.92
N ALA A 150 4.36 -6.08 -3.13
CA ALA A 150 4.94 -7.38 -2.84
C ALA A 150 5.04 -8.26 -4.10
N GLN A 151 4.03 -8.26 -4.97
CA GLN A 151 4.06 -8.97 -6.24
C GLN A 151 5.12 -8.38 -7.18
N GLU A 152 5.25 -7.06 -7.27
CA GLU A 152 6.28 -6.41 -8.08
C GLU A 152 7.68 -6.76 -7.59
N ILE A 153 7.91 -6.84 -6.28
CA ILE A 153 9.18 -7.28 -5.71
C ILE A 153 9.48 -8.74 -6.09
N LEU A 154 8.48 -9.63 -6.00
CA LEU A 154 8.63 -11.03 -6.39
C LEU A 154 8.88 -11.18 -7.89
N ASP A 155 8.19 -10.41 -8.73
CA ASP A 155 8.36 -10.41 -10.17
C ASP A 155 9.76 -9.88 -10.52
N GLN A 156 10.24 -8.81 -9.88
CA GLN A 156 11.59 -8.27 -10.09
C GLN A 156 12.71 -9.21 -9.63
N ALA A 157 12.42 -10.17 -8.75
CA ALA A 157 13.40 -11.14 -8.29
C ALA A 157 13.72 -12.22 -9.35
N LEU A 158 12.85 -12.42 -10.35
CA LEU A 158 13.09 -13.38 -11.42
C LEU A 158 14.13 -12.85 -12.44
N PRO A 159 15.01 -13.71 -12.96
CA PRO A 159 15.92 -13.33 -14.04
C PRO A 159 15.12 -12.87 -15.27
N THR A 160 15.67 -11.88 -15.99
CA THR A 160 15.00 -11.26 -17.13
C THR A 160 15.69 -11.61 -18.44
N ILE A 161 14.93 -12.12 -19.40
CA ILE A 161 15.42 -12.58 -20.70
C ILE A 161 14.88 -11.64 -21.80
N GLN A 162 15.80 -11.00 -22.51
CA GLN A 162 15.44 -10.25 -23.73
C GLN A 162 15.23 -11.22 -24.89
N VAL A 163 14.06 -11.16 -25.54
CA VAL A 163 13.72 -12.09 -26.63
C VAL A 163 13.87 -11.51 -28.04
N ASN A 164 13.88 -10.19 -28.19
CA ASN A 164 14.01 -9.55 -29.51
C ASN A 164 15.46 -9.17 -29.82
N ASN A 165 15.77 -9.07 -31.12
CA ASN A 165 17.11 -8.72 -31.63
C ASN A 165 18.22 -9.69 -31.19
N ARG A 166 17.88 -10.97 -30.99
CA ARG A 166 18.80 -12.06 -30.62
C ARG A 166 18.53 -13.30 -31.47
N GLN A 167 19.52 -14.18 -31.59
CA GLN A 167 19.34 -15.47 -32.26
C GLN A 167 18.54 -16.41 -31.35
N LEU A 168 17.70 -17.25 -31.97
CA LEU A 168 16.89 -18.23 -31.24
C LEU A 168 17.75 -19.10 -30.30
N ARG A 169 18.87 -19.62 -30.81
CA ARG A 169 19.81 -20.45 -30.05
C ARG A 169 20.32 -19.80 -28.77
N ASP A 170 20.58 -18.49 -28.79
CA ASP A 170 21.13 -17.77 -27.63
C ASP A 170 20.06 -17.60 -26.55
N VAL A 171 18.83 -17.32 -26.97
CA VAL A 171 17.68 -17.22 -26.07
C VAL A 171 17.34 -18.60 -25.50
N THR A 172 17.38 -19.65 -26.31
CA THR A 172 17.20 -21.04 -25.87
C THR A 172 18.22 -21.44 -24.80
N SER A 173 19.51 -21.20 -25.04
CA SER A 173 20.57 -21.53 -24.08
C SER A 173 20.38 -20.81 -22.74
N GLU A 174 20.02 -19.54 -22.75
CA GLU A 174 19.78 -18.76 -21.54
C GLU A 174 18.54 -19.25 -20.77
N VAL A 175 17.45 -19.56 -21.47
CA VAL A 175 16.24 -20.13 -20.84
C VAL A 175 16.56 -21.47 -20.18
N LEU A 176 17.33 -22.34 -20.84
CA LEU A 176 17.72 -23.63 -20.29
C LEU A 176 18.57 -23.49 -19.03
N GLU A 177 19.57 -22.60 -19.05
CA GLU A 177 20.40 -22.35 -17.88
C GLU A 177 19.55 -21.90 -16.67
N ILE A 178 18.55 -21.04 -16.91
CA ILE A 178 17.62 -20.59 -15.87
C ILE A 178 16.73 -21.73 -15.39
N LEU A 179 16.16 -22.53 -16.30
CA LEU A 179 15.33 -23.68 -15.94
C LEU A 179 16.12 -24.71 -15.13
N GLU A 180 17.35 -25.01 -15.51
CA GLU A 180 18.25 -25.93 -14.82
C GLU A 180 18.57 -25.45 -13.39
N LYS A 181 18.90 -24.16 -13.23
CA LYS A 181 19.14 -23.56 -11.90
C LYS A 181 17.89 -23.56 -11.04
N ALA A 182 16.73 -23.28 -11.63
CA ALA A 182 15.46 -23.22 -10.92
C ALA A 182 14.94 -24.61 -10.52
N ASN A 183 15.41 -25.71 -11.14
CA ASN A 183 14.96 -27.09 -10.93
C ASN A 183 15.38 -27.70 -9.56
N ARG A 184 15.17 -26.95 -8.48
CA ARG A 184 15.49 -27.27 -7.09
C ARG A 184 14.36 -26.76 -6.16
N PRO A 185 13.48 -27.64 -5.64
CA PRO A 185 13.41 -29.08 -5.87
C PRO A 185 13.06 -29.44 -7.33
N GLU A 186 13.36 -30.67 -7.73
CA GLU A 186 13.23 -31.12 -9.12
C GLU A 186 11.75 -31.18 -9.56
N PHE A 187 11.43 -30.52 -10.67
CA PHE A 187 10.11 -30.48 -11.29
C PHE A 187 10.14 -30.83 -12.79
N LEU A 188 11.31 -30.82 -13.42
CA LEU A 188 11.57 -31.31 -14.78
C LEU A 188 12.64 -32.41 -14.77
N PHE A 189 12.45 -33.41 -15.61
CA PHE A 189 13.33 -34.57 -15.73
C PHE A 189 13.53 -35.00 -17.18
N VAL A 190 14.59 -35.75 -17.45
CA VAL A 190 14.80 -36.43 -18.74
C VAL A 190 14.43 -37.91 -18.63
N ARG A 191 13.59 -38.42 -19.52
CA ARG A 191 13.29 -39.86 -19.63
C ARG A 191 13.06 -40.24 -21.10
N ALA A 192 13.66 -41.35 -21.53
CA ALA A 192 13.48 -41.91 -22.87
C ALA A 192 13.68 -40.88 -24.03
N GLY A 193 14.65 -39.98 -23.88
CA GLY A 193 14.98 -38.97 -24.90
C GLY A 193 14.03 -37.75 -24.94
N GLY A 194 13.13 -37.61 -23.96
CA GLY A 194 12.22 -36.47 -23.85
C GLY A 194 12.25 -35.80 -22.48
N LEU A 195 11.82 -34.53 -22.45
CA LEU A 195 11.50 -33.83 -21.20
C LEU A 195 10.20 -34.36 -20.62
N THR A 196 10.23 -34.64 -19.31
CA THR A 196 9.11 -35.20 -18.55
C THR A 196 8.90 -34.43 -17.26
N ARG A 197 7.68 -34.52 -16.73
CA ARG A 197 7.30 -34.00 -15.41
C ARG A 197 6.48 -35.04 -14.66
N ILE A 198 6.38 -34.86 -13.35
CA ILE A 198 5.40 -35.57 -12.52
C ILE A 198 4.14 -34.71 -12.47
N ALA A 199 3.02 -35.25 -12.92
CA ALA A 199 1.69 -34.67 -12.80
C ALA A 199 0.82 -35.54 -11.88
N LEU A 200 -0.33 -35.04 -11.46
CA LEU A 200 -1.32 -35.83 -10.71
C LEU A 200 -2.50 -36.13 -11.63
N ASN A 201 -3.00 -37.36 -11.60
CA ASN A 201 -4.26 -37.71 -12.25
C ASN A 201 -5.47 -37.23 -11.41
N GLU A 202 -6.69 -37.52 -11.87
CA GLU A 202 -7.94 -37.13 -11.22
C GLU A 202 -8.07 -37.68 -9.79
N GLU A 203 -7.49 -38.84 -9.51
CA GLU A 203 -7.46 -39.47 -8.19
C GLU A 203 -6.28 -39.01 -7.31
N GLY A 204 -5.42 -38.10 -7.81
CA GLY A 204 -4.28 -37.57 -7.08
C GLY A 204 -3.03 -38.47 -7.10
N TYR A 205 -3.00 -39.51 -7.93
CA TYR A 205 -1.82 -40.36 -8.11
C TYR A 205 -0.79 -39.70 -9.04
N PRO A 206 0.51 -39.79 -8.72
CA PRO A 206 1.56 -39.27 -9.56
C PRO A 206 1.68 -40.07 -10.86
N ILE A 207 1.66 -39.37 -11.98
CA ILE A 207 1.88 -39.90 -13.33
C ILE A 207 3.07 -39.20 -13.98
N ILE A 208 3.74 -39.89 -14.89
CA ILE A 208 4.83 -39.34 -15.68
C ILE A 208 4.25 -38.85 -16.99
N GLU A 209 4.42 -37.56 -17.27
CA GLU A 209 3.89 -36.90 -18.46
C GLU A 209 5.03 -36.32 -19.29
N LEU A 210 4.96 -36.49 -20.62
CA LEU A 210 5.82 -35.76 -21.55
C LEU A 210 5.48 -34.27 -21.48
N VAL A 211 6.50 -33.43 -21.35
CA VAL A 211 6.32 -31.99 -21.31
C VAL A 211 5.97 -31.50 -22.71
N ASN A 212 4.76 -31.00 -22.90
CA ASN A 212 4.34 -30.34 -24.13
C ASN A 212 4.71 -28.84 -24.14
N GLU A 213 4.49 -28.19 -25.27
CA GLU A 213 4.78 -26.76 -25.49
C GLU A 213 4.14 -25.85 -24.41
N SER A 214 2.87 -26.09 -24.09
CA SER A 214 2.12 -25.33 -23.09
C SER A 214 2.67 -25.54 -21.68
N ALA A 215 3.01 -26.78 -21.33
CA ALA A 215 3.60 -27.12 -20.05
C ALA A 215 4.97 -26.44 -19.89
N LEU A 216 5.83 -26.52 -20.91
CA LEU A 216 7.14 -25.87 -20.88
C LEU A 216 7.03 -24.35 -20.77
N ARG A 217 6.15 -23.70 -21.55
CA ARG A 217 5.85 -22.26 -21.39
C ARG A 217 5.42 -21.92 -19.97
N GLY A 218 4.63 -22.79 -19.35
CA GLY A 218 4.26 -22.66 -17.94
C GLY A 218 5.47 -22.69 -17.01
N TYR A 219 6.46 -23.55 -17.24
CA TYR A 219 7.68 -23.53 -16.42
C TYR A 219 8.53 -22.29 -16.71
N MET A 220 8.66 -21.87 -17.97
CA MET A 220 9.36 -20.65 -18.35
C MET A 220 8.77 -19.42 -17.64
N THR A 221 7.44 -19.26 -17.61
CA THR A 221 6.80 -18.09 -16.98
C THR A 221 6.99 -18.02 -15.47
N ARG A 222 7.31 -19.14 -14.81
CA ARG A 222 7.54 -19.21 -13.35
C ARG A 222 9.01 -19.07 -12.98
N THR A 223 9.90 -19.07 -13.96
CA THR A 223 11.35 -19.09 -13.75
C THR A 223 12.07 -17.88 -14.31
N ALA A 224 11.47 -17.17 -15.26
CA ALA A 224 12.01 -15.94 -15.83
C ALA A 224 10.94 -14.96 -16.29
N ASN A 225 11.30 -13.67 -16.31
CA ASN A 225 10.58 -12.62 -17.01
C ASN A 225 11.05 -12.52 -18.46
N PHE A 226 10.14 -12.34 -19.40
CA PHE A 226 10.48 -12.18 -20.81
C PHE A 226 10.15 -10.77 -21.25
N ILE A 227 11.11 -10.11 -21.90
CA ILE A 227 10.98 -8.71 -22.30
C ILE A 227 11.38 -8.49 -23.75
N LYS A 228 10.80 -7.45 -24.35
CA LYS A 228 11.30 -6.82 -25.57
C LYS A 228 11.91 -5.47 -25.21
N VAL A 229 13.09 -5.20 -25.73
CA VAL A 229 13.79 -3.93 -25.55
C VAL A 229 13.82 -3.18 -26.88
N GLN A 230 13.27 -1.96 -26.90
CA GLN A 230 13.26 -1.09 -28.06
C GLN A 230 13.94 0.24 -27.74
N LYS A 231 14.87 0.67 -28.59
CA LYS A 231 15.53 1.97 -28.46
C LYS A 231 14.80 2.99 -29.34
N LYS A 232 14.18 4.01 -28.74
CA LYS A 232 13.51 5.11 -29.46
C LYS A 232 14.24 6.42 -29.15
N LYS A 233 15.01 6.94 -30.12
CA LYS A 233 15.80 8.18 -30.04
C LYS A 233 16.67 8.29 -28.78
N GLU A 234 16.09 8.67 -27.63
CA GLU A 234 16.75 8.87 -26.33
C GLU A 234 16.21 7.99 -25.18
N GLU A 235 15.13 7.23 -25.40
CA GLU A 235 14.53 6.37 -24.36
C GLU A 235 14.60 4.89 -24.74
N THR A 236 14.90 4.06 -23.75
CA THR A 236 14.81 2.60 -23.84
C THR A 236 13.43 2.17 -23.34
N VAL A 237 12.60 1.67 -24.24
CA VAL A 237 11.28 1.13 -23.90
C VAL A 237 11.43 -0.37 -23.66
N VAL A 238 11.10 -0.80 -22.45
CA VAL A 238 11.04 -2.22 -22.06
C VAL A 238 9.58 -2.64 -22.03
N THR A 239 9.24 -3.75 -22.69
CA THR A 239 7.87 -4.27 -22.73
C THR A 239 7.88 -5.73 -22.30
N ALA A 240 7.14 -6.06 -21.24
CA ALA A 240 6.91 -7.43 -20.83
C ALA A 240 6.14 -8.20 -21.91
N VAL A 241 6.57 -9.43 -22.19
CA VAL A 241 5.96 -10.33 -23.17
C VAL A 241 5.84 -11.73 -22.59
N PRO A 242 4.91 -12.58 -23.07
CA PRO A 242 4.89 -13.97 -22.65
C PRO A 242 6.14 -14.73 -23.15
N PRO A 243 6.52 -15.84 -22.49
CA PRO A 243 7.62 -16.70 -22.94
C PRO A 243 7.42 -17.11 -24.41
N PRO A 244 8.36 -16.92 -25.33
CA PRO A 244 8.09 -17.05 -26.76
C PRO A 244 7.96 -18.54 -27.19
N LEU A 245 7.06 -18.82 -28.13
CA LEU A 245 6.67 -20.18 -28.52
C LEU A 245 7.77 -20.95 -29.26
N ASP A 246 8.48 -20.24 -30.12
CA ASP A 246 9.64 -20.74 -30.86
C ASP A 246 10.74 -21.25 -29.92
N VAL A 247 11.02 -20.54 -28.83
CA VAL A 247 11.99 -21.00 -27.81
C VAL A 247 11.51 -22.28 -27.12
N ALA A 248 10.23 -22.36 -26.73
CA ALA A 248 9.70 -23.58 -26.12
C ALA A 248 9.79 -24.78 -27.08
N ARG A 249 9.47 -24.59 -28.36
CA ARG A 249 9.57 -25.63 -29.39
C ARG A 249 11.01 -26.08 -29.59
N ASP A 250 11.93 -25.13 -29.72
CA ASP A 250 13.36 -25.38 -29.90
C ASP A 250 13.90 -26.23 -28.73
N ILE A 251 13.63 -25.81 -27.49
CA ILE A 251 14.00 -26.55 -26.27
C ILE A 251 13.51 -27.99 -26.30
N LEU A 252 12.23 -28.22 -26.64
CA LEU A 252 11.64 -29.58 -26.66
C LEU A 252 12.28 -30.49 -27.72
N THR A 253 12.95 -29.91 -28.73
CA THR A 253 13.53 -30.66 -29.86
C THR A 253 15.03 -30.94 -29.72
N LEU A 254 15.70 -30.45 -28.67
CA LEU A 254 17.16 -30.59 -28.50
C LEU A 254 17.64 -32.04 -28.34
N GLY A 255 16.78 -32.94 -27.85
CA GLY A 255 17.08 -34.36 -27.65
C GLY A 255 18.03 -34.68 -26.48
N GLN A 256 18.63 -33.66 -25.86
CA GLN A 256 19.45 -33.78 -24.67
C GLN A 256 19.34 -32.50 -23.81
N TRP A 257 19.33 -32.67 -22.48
CA TRP A 257 19.20 -31.58 -21.52
C TRP A 257 20.04 -31.90 -20.28
N SER A 258 20.62 -30.89 -19.61
CA SER A 258 21.37 -31.10 -18.37
C SER A 258 20.44 -31.15 -17.16
N LEU A 259 19.30 -31.83 -17.32
CA LEU A 259 18.29 -32.05 -16.30
C LEU A 259 18.39 -33.48 -15.74
N PRO A 260 18.01 -33.70 -14.48
CA PRO A 260 18.14 -35.00 -13.83
C PRO A 260 17.34 -36.09 -14.59
N PRO A 261 17.88 -37.31 -14.73
CA PRO A 261 17.12 -38.41 -15.28
C PRO A 261 16.02 -38.83 -14.30
N LEU A 262 14.83 -39.15 -14.82
CA LEU A 262 13.79 -39.75 -14.00
C LEU A 262 14.08 -41.25 -13.83
N GLN A 263 14.67 -41.62 -12.70
CA GLN A 263 14.96 -43.03 -12.36
C GLN A 263 13.69 -43.74 -11.87
N GLU A 264 13.54 -45.03 -12.18
CA GLU A 264 12.53 -45.90 -11.56
C GLU A 264 12.93 -46.18 -10.11
N GLY A 265 12.69 -45.22 -9.22
CA GLY A 265 12.82 -45.35 -7.78
C GLY A 265 11.44 -45.38 -7.13
N ARG A 266 11.13 -46.45 -6.40
CA ARG A 266 9.92 -46.58 -5.57
C ARG A 266 9.69 -45.29 -4.76
N ILE A 267 8.55 -44.64 -4.97
CA ILE A 267 8.02 -43.68 -4.02
C ILE A 267 7.72 -44.48 -2.75
N GLN A 268 8.61 -44.42 -1.75
CA GLN A 268 8.26 -44.82 -0.40
C GLN A 268 7.34 -43.73 0.16
N ALA A 269 6.15 -44.16 0.57
CA ALA A 269 5.17 -43.35 1.29
C ALA A 269 5.70 -42.87 2.64
#